data_AF-A0A6G8KW11-F1
#
_entry.id   AF-A0A6G8KW11-F1
#
_cell.length_a   1.000
_cell.length_b   1.000
_cell.length_c   1.000
_cell.angle_alpha   90.00
_cell.angle_beta   90.00
_cell.angle_gamma   90.00
#
_symmetry.space_group_name_H-M   'P 1'
#
loop_
_entity.id
_entity.type
_entity.pdbx_description
1 polymer ?
#
loop_
_entity_poly.entity_id
_entity_poly.type
_entity_poly.pdbx_seq_one_letter_code
_entity_poly.pdbx_strand_id
1 'polypeptide(L)'
;MGRRQHYAAFYGLAPAPWADDRPKAIVVGNCQAESMRILLESSGWLTSMRIPPIFEWTEEDTARARELIAVIDVLVIQPVHADYRGMPCGTEQLEALLRPDAISVRIPSLRYNGLHPYHAIVRDPQDSSLDPPVVPYSDLRTIIAAAAGRDPADAAAWLAGAPPLSPQAITAAAAESVAQLRRRQDAHGTVVMDDVLAAAPHWPTINHPDTVTLMTLAERTLQRAAEDTGTEAVVTPVHPGRELLGGLEAPVRMEAAAVLAAELRQGAREDAWQSRDWDAPVSEDQVAAEQIVFCQRPGFLDAALTRCRERIEILGLDALLP
;
A
#
# COMPACT_ATOMS: atom_id res chain seq x y z
N MET A 1 -15.71 -12.88 17.13
CA MET A 1 -14.79 -14.03 17.34
C MET A 1 -13.74 -14.24 16.24
N GLY A 2 -13.83 -13.60 15.06
CA GLY A 2 -12.92 -13.89 13.94
C GLY A 2 -11.44 -13.51 14.12
N ARG A 3 -11.11 -12.28 14.56
CA ARG A 3 -9.72 -11.76 14.57
C ARG A 3 -8.72 -12.69 15.28
N ARG A 4 -8.98 -13.07 16.54
CA ARG A 4 -8.03 -13.89 17.30
C ARG A 4 -7.79 -15.27 16.66
N GLN A 5 -8.81 -15.85 16.04
CA GLN A 5 -8.69 -17.13 15.33
C GLN A 5 -7.92 -16.96 14.00
N HIS A 6 -8.10 -15.84 13.31
CA HIS A 6 -7.38 -15.53 12.07
C HIS A 6 -5.88 -15.34 12.31
N TYR A 7 -5.51 -14.79 13.47
CA TYR A 7 -4.13 -14.58 13.92
C TYR A 7 -3.75 -15.55 15.07
N ALA A 8 -4.22 -16.80 15.03
CA ALA A 8 -4.14 -17.72 16.17
C ALA A 8 -2.71 -17.95 16.69
N ALA A 9 -1.72 -18.10 15.81
CA ALA A 9 -0.31 -18.28 16.22
C ALA A 9 0.25 -17.03 16.94
N PHE A 10 -0.06 -15.84 16.42
CA PHE A 10 0.31 -14.56 17.05
C PHE A 10 -0.25 -14.45 18.46
N TYR A 11 -1.55 -14.70 18.66
CA TYR A 11 -2.20 -14.67 19.98
C TYR A 11 -1.95 -15.92 20.86
N GLY A 12 -1.09 -16.87 20.44
CA GLY A 12 -0.81 -18.09 21.21
C GLY A 12 -1.97 -19.09 21.29
N LEU A 13 -3.00 -18.95 20.46
CA LEU A 13 -4.15 -19.86 20.34
C LEU A 13 -3.87 -21.07 19.43
N ALA A 14 -2.77 -21.02 18.69
CA ALA A 14 -2.20 -22.13 17.94
C ALA A 14 -0.68 -22.18 18.17
N PRO A 15 -0.02 -23.34 17.99
CA PRO A 15 1.43 -23.43 18.02
C PRO A 15 2.07 -22.44 17.05
N ALA A 16 3.18 -21.82 17.47
CA ALA A 16 3.99 -21.01 16.56
C ALA A 16 4.67 -21.92 15.51
N PRO A 17 4.91 -21.44 14.28
CA PRO A 17 5.46 -22.23 13.18
C PRO A 17 6.98 -22.46 13.28
N TRP A 18 7.56 -22.29 14.48
CA TRP A 18 8.97 -22.48 14.82
C TRP A 18 9.35 -23.97 14.92
N ALA A 19 8.90 -24.80 13.96
CA ALA A 19 8.97 -26.27 14.04
C ALA A 19 10.31 -26.88 13.60
N ASP A 20 11.21 -26.06 13.06
CA ASP A 20 12.52 -26.45 12.53
C ASP A 20 13.57 -25.35 12.84
N ASP A 21 14.83 -25.62 12.48
CA ASP A 21 15.98 -24.76 12.80
C ASP A 21 16.13 -23.52 11.87
N ARG A 22 15.13 -23.21 11.03
CA ARG A 22 15.19 -22.02 10.16
C ARG A 22 15.05 -20.73 10.98
N PRO A 23 15.67 -19.61 10.52
CA PRO A 23 15.43 -18.28 11.07
C PRO A 23 13.95 -17.98 11.27
N LYS A 24 13.63 -17.52 12.48
CA LYS A 24 12.28 -17.13 12.89
C LYS A 24 12.07 -15.68 12.48
N ALA A 25 10.99 -15.41 11.76
CA ALA A 25 10.72 -14.07 11.26
C ALA A 25 9.29 -13.58 11.51
N ILE A 26 9.15 -12.27 11.63
CA ILE A 26 7.87 -11.58 11.45
C ILE A 26 8.02 -10.47 10.40
N VAL A 27 6.90 -10.14 9.75
CA VAL A 27 6.82 -9.03 8.81
C VAL A 27 5.85 -7.98 9.35
N VAL A 28 6.35 -6.79 9.67
CA VAL A 28 5.57 -5.68 10.23
C VAL A 28 5.35 -4.59 9.16
N GLY A 29 4.11 -4.18 8.94
CA GLY A 29 3.79 -3.14 7.96
C GLY A 29 2.30 -3.00 7.69
N ASN A 30 1.96 -2.42 6.54
CA ASN A 30 0.58 -2.27 6.06
C ASN A 30 0.04 -3.59 5.44
N CYS A 31 -1.00 -3.51 4.61
CA CYS A 31 -1.58 -4.67 3.91
C CYS A 31 -0.57 -5.49 3.07
N GLN A 32 0.55 -4.90 2.66
CA GLN A 32 1.62 -5.58 1.92
C GLN A 32 2.39 -6.59 2.80
N ALA A 33 2.39 -6.44 4.13
CA ALA A 33 3.19 -7.24 5.04
C ALA A 33 2.86 -8.75 5.00
N GLU A 34 1.58 -9.13 4.93
CA GLU A 34 1.20 -10.55 4.79
C GLU A 34 1.61 -11.12 3.42
N SER A 35 1.58 -10.31 2.37
CA SER A 35 2.00 -10.75 1.03
C SER A 35 3.51 -10.97 0.98
N MET A 36 4.29 -10.05 1.57
CA MET A 36 5.71 -10.21 1.79
C MET A 36 6.02 -11.45 2.65
N ARG A 37 5.28 -11.66 3.75
CA ARG A 37 5.43 -12.85 4.60
C ARG A 37 5.27 -14.15 3.80
N ILE A 38 4.23 -14.26 2.97
CA ILE A 38 3.97 -15.43 2.12
C ILE A 38 5.15 -15.70 1.16
N LEU A 39 5.70 -14.65 0.53
CA LEU A 39 6.81 -14.79 -0.44
C LEU A 39 8.15 -15.10 0.24
N LEU A 40 8.42 -14.48 1.39
CA LEU A 40 9.63 -14.76 2.17
C LEU A 40 9.61 -16.18 2.74
N GLU A 41 8.46 -16.67 3.17
CA GLU A 41 8.29 -18.05 3.63
C GLU A 41 8.31 -19.07 2.48
N SER A 42 7.77 -18.74 1.29
CA SER A 42 7.79 -19.63 0.12
C SER A 42 9.20 -19.87 -0.43
N SER A 43 10.16 -19.01 -0.08
CA SER A 43 11.58 -19.24 -0.32
C SER A 43 12.10 -20.50 0.40
N GLY A 44 11.55 -20.82 1.58
CA GLY A 44 12.05 -21.88 2.45
C GLY A 44 13.27 -21.49 3.30
N TRP A 45 13.84 -20.28 3.16
CA TRP A 45 14.97 -19.82 3.96
C TRP A 45 14.59 -19.59 5.43
N LEU A 46 13.42 -18.99 5.67
CA LEU A 46 12.90 -18.65 7.00
C LEU A 46 11.55 -19.32 7.28
N THR A 47 11.13 -19.29 8.54
CA THR A 47 9.75 -19.60 8.97
C THR A 47 9.11 -18.33 9.55
N SER A 48 7.79 -18.17 9.41
CA SER A 48 7.10 -16.94 9.78
C SER A 48 5.68 -17.17 10.30
N MET A 49 5.13 -16.21 11.06
CA MET A 49 3.72 -16.22 11.44
C MET A 49 2.95 -15.01 10.89
N ARG A 50 1.68 -15.22 10.51
CA ARG A 50 0.76 -14.13 10.20
C ARG A 50 0.48 -13.32 11.47
N ILE A 51 0.69 -12.02 11.39
CA ILE A 51 0.36 -11.03 12.42
C ILE A 51 -0.60 -9.98 11.84
N PRO A 52 -1.35 -9.22 12.65
CA PRO A 52 -2.17 -8.12 12.14
C PRO A 52 -1.33 -7.03 11.47
N PRO A 53 -1.82 -6.35 10.43
CA PRO A 53 -1.12 -5.19 9.86
C PRO A 53 -1.14 -4.03 10.86
N ILE A 54 -0.09 -3.20 10.86
CA ILE A 54 0.20 -2.27 11.96
C ILE A 54 -0.87 -1.17 12.16
N PHE A 55 -1.58 -0.80 11.10
CA PHE A 55 -2.69 0.16 11.19
C PHE A 55 -3.90 -0.40 11.96
N GLU A 56 -4.02 -1.73 12.10
CA GLU A 56 -5.03 -2.40 12.92
C GLU A 56 -4.54 -2.70 14.35
N TRP A 57 -3.30 -2.35 14.73
CA TRP A 57 -2.79 -2.71 16.06
C TRP A 57 -3.57 -2.00 17.19
N THR A 58 -3.61 -2.71 18.30
CA THR A 58 -4.12 -2.30 19.61
C THR A 58 -2.98 -2.37 20.63
N GLU A 59 -3.24 -1.96 21.88
CA GLU A 59 -2.28 -2.14 22.98
C GLU A 59 -1.93 -3.62 23.20
N GLU A 60 -2.90 -4.54 23.08
CA GLU A 60 -2.65 -6.00 23.15
C GLU A 60 -1.75 -6.47 22.00
N ASP A 61 -2.04 -6.05 20.77
CA ASP A 61 -1.22 -6.40 19.60
C ASP A 61 0.21 -5.87 19.75
N THR A 62 0.36 -4.64 20.26
CA THR A 62 1.67 -4.03 20.49
C THR A 62 2.44 -4.78 21.58
N ALA A 63 1.82 -5.08 22.73
CA ALA A 63 2.45 -5.87 23.78
C ALA A 63 2.92 -7.23 23.24
N ARG A 64 2.06 -7.92 22.48
CA ARG A 64 2.36 -9.24 21.93
C ARG A 64 3.44 -9.22 20.85
N ALA A 65 3.45 -8.20 19.99
CA ALA A 65 4.51 -8.03 19.00
C ALA A 65 5.88 -7.81 19.69
N ARG A 66 5.93 -7.02 20.77
CA ARG A 66 7.15 -6.76 21.54
C ARG A 66 7.71 -8.02 22.19
N GLU A 67 6.86 -8.89 22.73
CA GLU A 67 7.26 -10.22 23.24
C GLU A 67 7.86 -11.11 22.14
N LEU A 68 7.25 -11.11 20.95
CA LEU A 68 7.71 -11.93 19.82
C LEU A 68 9.04 -11.42 19.25
N ILE A 69 9.23 -10.11 19.13
CA ILE A 69 10.46 -9.52 18.57
C ILE A 69 11.70 -9.86 19.42
N ALA A 70 11.54 -10.03 20.73
CA ALA A 70 12.63 -10.46 21.61
C ALA A 70 13.13 -11.89 21.36
N VAL A 71 12.43 -12.71 20.56
CA VAL A 71 12.74 -14.14 20.32
C VAL A 71 12.84 -14.55 18.85
N ILE A 72 12.69 -13.61 17.91
CA ILE A 72 12.94 -13.83 16.47
C ILE A 72 14.41 -13.61 16.11
N ASP A 73 14.75 -13.99 14.88
CA ASP A 73 16.09 -13.86 14.29
C ASP A 73 16.09 -12.83 13.14
N VAL A 74 14.93 -12.61 12.48
CA VAL A 74 14.77 -11.63 11.38
C VAL A 74 13.49 -10.80 11.54
N LEU A 75 13.62 -9.48 11.66
CA LEU A 75 12.50 -8.52 11.58
C LEU A 75 12.46 -7.86 10.19
N VAL A 76 11.49 -8.22 9.36
CA VAL A 76 11.22 -7.46 8.12
C VAL A 76 10.18 -6.38 8.43
N ILE A 77 10.49 -5.12 8.17
CA ILE A 77 9.66 -4.00 8.65
C ILE A 77 9.53 -2.86 7.64
N GLN A 78 8.30 -2.36 7.45
CA GLN A 78 8.08 -1.09 6.77
C GLN A 78 8.34 0.09 7.73
N PRO A 79 8.91 1.22 7.26
CA PRO A 79 9.08 2.41 8.08
C PRO A 79 7.79 2.92 8.72
N VAL A 80 7.81 3.05 10.04
CA VAL A 80 6.70 3.50 10.90
C VAL A 80 7.28 4.52 11.88
N HIS A 81 6.63 5.67 12.02
CA HIS A 81 7.02 6.72 12.96
C HIS A 81 6.97 6.23 14.42
N ALA A 82 7.82 6.79 15.28
CA ALA A 82 7.74 6.57 16.72
C ALA A 82 6.34 6.89 17.26
N ASP A 83 5.89 6.10 18.24
CA ASP A 83 4.60 6.26 18.93
C ASP A 83 3.38 6.28 17.99
N TYR A 84 3.44 5.52 16.90
CA TYR A 84 2.38 5.44 15.90
C TYR A 84 1.04 5.03 16.53
N ARG A 85 0.01 5.87 16.31
CA ARG A 85 -1.32 5.76 16.95
C ARG A 85 -1.27 5.70 18.49
N GLY A 86 -0.25 6.32 19.11
CA GLY A 86 -0.04 6.37 20.56
C GLY A 86 0.62 5.13 21.16
N MET A 87 1.09 4.19 20.33
CA MET A 87 1.66 2.92 20.77
C MET A 87 3.17 2.86 20.43
N PRO A 88 4.03 2.29 21.31
CA PRO A 88 5.47 2.21 21.10
C PRO A 88 5.83 1.09 20.09
N CYS A 89 5.43 1.30 18.83
CA CYS A 89 5.54 0.38 17.69
C CYS A 89 6.19 1.00 16.44
N GLY A 90 6.84 2.17 16.58
CA GLY A 90 7.69 2.72 15.52
C GLY A 90 8.89 1.84 15.20
N THR A 91 9.45 1.95 14.00
CA THR A 91 10.50 1.04 13.49
C THR A 91 11.68 0.90 14.45
N GLU A 92 12.27 2.01 14.90
CA GLU A 92 13.40 2.00 15.84
C GLU A 92 13.01 1.47 17.23
N GLN A 93 11.75 1.69 17.66
CA GLN A 93 11.22 1.21 18.94
C GLN A 93 10.99 -0.31 18.96
N LEU A 94 10.80 -0.91 17.78
CA LEU A 94 10.68 -2.35 17.57
C LEU A 94 12.05 -2.99 17.33
N GLU A 95 12.92 -2.38 16.52
CA GLU A 95 14.29 -2.83 16.30
C GLU A 95 15.10 -2.88 17.61
N ALA A 96 14.91 -1.92 18.51
CA ALA A 96 15.56 -1.89 19.84
C ALA A 96 15.19 -3.06 20.77
N LEU A 97 14.27 -3.94 20.36
CA LEU A 97 13.86 -5.15 21.10
C LEU A 97 14.53 -6.42 20.57
N LEU A 98 15.21 -6.34 19.42
CA LEU A 98 15.93 -7.46 18.83
C LEU A 98 17.08 -7.89 19.73
N ARG A 99 17.38 -9.19 19.70
CA ARG A 99 18.57 -9.74 20.33
C ARG A 99 19.83 -9.28 19.56
N PRO A 100 21.02 -9.26 20.18
CA PRO A 100 22.26 -8.83 19.50
C PRO A 100 22.65 -9.67 18.25
N ASP A 101 22.10 -10.88 18.12
CA ASP A 101 22.31 -11.81 17.01
C ASP A 101 21.22 -11.75 15.93
N ALA A 102 20.13 -11.00 16.16
CA ALA A 102 19.01 -10.87 15.24
C ALA A 102 19.16 -9.62 14.35
N ILE A 103 18.68 -9.72 13.11
CA ILE A 103 18.77 -8.64 12.11
C ILE A 103 17.41 -7.98 11.83
N SER A 104 17.43 -6.78 11.26
CA SER A 104 16.23 -6.17 10.68
C SER A 104 16.47 -5.69 9.25
N VAL A 105 15.54 -6.05 8.36
CA VAL A 105 15.54 -5.61 6.96
C VAL A 105 14.36 -4.67 6.74
N ARG A 106 14.68 -3.39 6.51
CA ARG A 106 13.68 -2.36 6.24
C ARG A 106 13.22 -2.43 4.78
N ILE A 107 11.91 -2.52 4.54
CA ILE A 107 11.31 -2.60 3.21
C ILE A 107 10.42 -1.38 2.93
N PRO A 108 10.34 -0.88 1.68
CA PRO A 108 9.51 0.27 1.37
C PRO A 108 8.02 -0.05 1.49
N SER A 109 7.23 0.96 1.88
CA SER A 109 5.78 0.95 1.67
C SER A 109 5.49 1.40 0.24
N LEU A 110 5.25 0.43 -0.64
CA LEU A 110 5.13 0.65 -2.07
C LEU A 110 3.85 1.41 -2.41
N ARG A 111 3.98 2.49 -3.19
CA ARG A 111 2.85 3.27 -3.72
C ARG A 111 3.21 3.84 -5.10
N TYR A 112 2.36 3.63 -6.09
CA TYR A 112 2.55 4.09 -7.47
C TYR A 112 1.22 4.60 -8.03
N ASN A 113 1.19 5.85 -8.52
CA ASN A 113 -0.04 6.44 -9.07
C ASN A 113 -0.01 6.58 -10.61
N GLY A 114 0.98 6.03 -11.32
CA GLY A 114 1.19 6.31 -12.76
C GLY A 114 0.00 5.91 -13.66
N LEU A 115 -0.61 4.75 -13.42
CA LEU A 115 -1.81 4.29 -14.15
C LEU A 115 -3.15 4.75 -13.54
N HIS A 116 -3.09 5.28 -12.31
CA HIS A 116 -4.25 5.80 -11.58
C HIS A 116 -3.97 7.23 -11.06
N PRO A 117 -3.67 8.20 -11.94
CA PRO A 117 -3.11 9.50 -11.55
C PRO A 117 -4.02 10.29 -10.61
N TYR A 118 -5.34 10.11 -10.74
CA TYR A 118 -6.35 10.75 -9.90
C TYR A 118 -6.55 10.11 -8.52
N HIS A 119 -6.03 8.91 -8.27
CA HIS A 119 -6.32 8.18 -7.03
C HIS A 119 -5.44 8.63 -5.87
N ALA A 120 -6.08 8.83 -4.72
CA ALA A 120 -5.46 9.29 -3.49
C ALA A 120 -5.90 8.45 -2.29
N ILE A 121 -5.01 8.33 -1.31
CA ILE A 121 -5.35 7.94 0.06
C ILE A 121 -5.35 9.23 0.86
N VAL A 122 -6.54 9.70 1.22
CA VAL A 122 -6.77 10.81 2.15
C VAL A 122 -7.36 10.22 3.43
N ARG A 123 -6.88 10.65 4.59
CA ARG A 123 -7.43 10.26 5.89
C ARG A 123 -8.30 11.39 6.42
N ASP A 124 -9.46 11.04 6.98
CA ASP A 124 -10.30 11.98 7.70
C ASP A 124 -9.52 12.51 8.92
N PRO A 125 -9.49 13.85 9.15
CA PRO A 125 -8.69 14.46 10.21
C PRO A 125 -9.28 14.27 11.62
N GLN A 126 -10.56 13.90 11.72
CA GLN A 126 -11.23 13.59 12.99
C GLN A 126 -11.19 12.08 13.30
N ASP A 127 -11.27 11.22 12.27
CA ASP A 127 -11.13 9.77 12.42
C ASP A 127 -10.37 9.13 11.25
N SER A 128 -9.05 9.01 11.42
CA SER A 128 -8.15 8.37 10.45
C SER A 128 -8.41 6.88 10.18
N SER A 129 -9.33 6.23 10.91
CA SER A 129 -9.75 4.85 10.64
C SER A 129 -10.86 4.74 9.58
N LEU A 130 -11.50 5.86 9.22
CA LEU A 130 -12.50 5.89 8.17
C LEU A 130 -11.85 5.80 6.78
N ASP A 131 -12.39 4.91 5.97
CA ASP A 131 -12.19 4.86 4.53
C ASP A 131 -13.38 5.52 3.81
N PRO A 132 -13.17 6.12 2.62
CA PRO A 132 -14.28 6.61 1.79
C PRO A 132 -15.29 5.50 1.44
N PRO A 133 -16.57 5.84 1.19
CA PRO A 133 -17.58 4.87 0.78
C PRO A 133 -17.25 4.22 -0.57
N VAL A 134 -17.82 3.02 -0.76
CA VAL A 134 -17.69 2.13 -1.93
C VAL A 134 -16.28 1.54 -2.11
N VAL A 135 -15.23 2.36 -2.14
CA VAL A 135 -13.82 1.95 -2.26
C VAL A 135 -12.92 2.77 -1.34
N PRO A 136 -11.84 2.20 -0.76
CA PRO A 136 -10.98 2.87 0.22
C PRO A 136 -9.96 3.84 -0.43
N TYR A 137 -10.35 4.51 -1.51
CA TYR A 137 -9.57 5.47 -2.26
C TYR A 137 -10.43 6.67 -2.62
N SER A 138 -9.88 7.87 -2.53
CA SER A 138 -10.48 9.08 -3.04
C SER A 138 -10.03 9.35 -4.47
N ASP A 139 -10.89 9.95 -5.29
CA ASP A 139 -10.51 10.52 -6.58
C ASP A 139 -10.36 12.05 -6.49
N LEU A 140 -9.29 12.60 -7.07
CA LEU A 140 -9.03 14.05 -7.02
C LEU A 140 -10.05 14.87 -7.79
N ARG A 141 -10.63 14.36 -8.89
CA ARG A 141 -11.73 15.02 -9.61
C ARG A 141 -12.97 15.10 -8.71
N THR A 142 -13.24 14.05 -7.94
CA THR A 142 -14.34 13.99 -6.96
C THR A 142 -14.14 14.94 -5.78
N ILE A 143 -12.92 15.00 -5.22
CA ILE A 143 -12.56 15.97 -4.17
C ILE A 143 -12.78 17.41 -4.65
N ILE A 144 -12.42 17.70 -5.91
CA ILE A 144 -12.55 19.05 -6.48
C ILE A 144 -14.01 19.37 -6.82
N ALA A 145 -14.82 18.40 -7.28
CA ALA A 145 -16.27 18.57 -7.39
C ALA A 145 -16.89 18.97 -6.04
N ALA A 146 -16.53 18.26 -4.96
CA ALA A 146 -17.01 18.55 -3.63
C ALA A 146 -16.55 19.92 -3.10
N ALA A 147 -15.31 20.33 -3.39
CA ALA A 147 -14.78 21.66 -3.08
C ALA A 147 -15.46 22.79 -3.87
N ALA A 148 -15.82 22.53 -5.13
CA ALA A 148 -16.58 23.44 -5.99
C ALA A 148 -18.09 23.42 -5.73
N GLY A 149 -18.58 22.73 -4.69
CA GLY A 149 -19.99 22.68 -4.31
C GLY A 149 -20.89 21.99 -5.34
N ARG A 150 -20.38 21.01 -6.10
CA ARG A 150 -21.16 20.23 -7.07
C ARG A 150 -22.14 19.29 -6.36
N ASP A 151 -23.31 19.11 -6.97
CA ASP A 151 -24.30 18.14 -6.51
C ASP A 151 -23.83 16.71 -6.83
N PRO A 152 -23.95 15.73 -5.91
CA PRO A 152 -23.72 14.31 -6.18
C PRO A 152 -24.44 13.77 -7.44
N ALA A 153 -25.63 14.29 -7.77
CA ALA A 153 -26.38 13.88 -8.95
C ALA A 153 -25.69 14.24 -10.28
N ASP A 154 -24.81 15.25 -10.28
CA ASP A 154 -24.06 15.70 -11.47
C ASP A 154 -22.72 14.97 -11.65
N ALA A 155 -22.39 13.99 -10.79
CA ALA A 155 -21.08 13.33 -10.76
C ALA A 155 -20.62 12.80 -12.13
N ALA A 156 -21.51 12.13 -12.88
CA ALA A 156 -21.19 11.63 -14.22
C ALA A 156 -20.85 12.74 -15.21
N ALA A 157 -21.60 13.85 -15.20
CA ALA A 157 -21.37 15.00 -16.07
C ALA A 157 -20.07 15.73 -15.69
N TRP A 158 -19.74 15.80 -14.40
CA TRP A 158 -18.47 16.36 -13.93
C TRP A 158 -17.26 15.52 -14.35
N LEU A 159 -17.30 14.20 -14.13
CA LEU A 159 -16.19 13.31 -14.51
C LEU A 159 -15.95 13.31 -16.03
N ALA A 160 -17.02 13.34 -16.84
CA ALA A 160 -16.93 13.46 -18.29
C ALA A 160 -16.46 14.85 -18.77
N GLY A 161 -16.67 15.89 -17.97
CA GLY A 161 -16.22 17.27 -18.24
C GLY A 161 -14.82 17.61 -17.73
N ALA A 162 -14.16 16.69 -17.02
CA ALA A 162 -12.80 16.88 -16.54
C ALA A 162 -11.81 17.01 -17.72
N PRO A 163 -10.78 17.89 -17.63
CA PRO A 163 -9.83 18.07 -18.71
C PRO A 163 -9.05 16.78 -18.97
N PRO A 164 -8.78 16.44 -20.25
CA PRO A 164 -7.97 15.26 -20.58
C PRO A 164 -6.54 15.44 -20.08
N LEU A 165 -5.94 14.34 -19.62
CA LEU A 165 -4.56 14.37 -19.15
C LEU A 165 -3.60 14.62 -20.32
N SER A 166 -2.77 15.66 -20.18
CA SER A 166 -1.66 15.84 -21.12
C SER A 166 -0.61 14.74 -20.92
N PRO A 167 0.12 14.31 -21.97
CA PRO A 167 1.25 13.39 -21.82
C PRO A 167 2.31 13.89 -20.82
N GLN A 168 2.50 15.21 -20.73
CA GLN A 168 3.40 15.82 -19.75
C GLN A 168 2.92 15.62 -18.30
N ALA A 169 1.61 15.80 -18.04
CA ALA A 169 1.02 15.58 -16.72
C ALA A 169 1.12 14.11 -16.29
N ILE A 170 0.90 13.16 -17.21
CA ILE A 170 1.07 11.72 -16.96
C ILE A 170 2.51 11.40 -16.56
N THR A 171 3.48 11.80 -17.39
CA THR A 171 4.91 11.56 -17.13
C THR A 171 5.36 12.19 -15.81
N ALA A 172 4.90 13.42 -15.51
CA ALA A 172 5.18 14.09 -14.25
C ALA A 172 4.53 13.39 -13.03
N ALA A 173 3.30 12.85 -13.16
CA ALA A 173 2.63 12.12 -12.10
C ALA A 173 3.31 10.77 -11.77
N ALA A 174 3.75 10.04 -12.80
CA ALA A 174 4.56 8.84 -12.63
C ALA A 174 5.93 9.17 -12.00
N ALA A 175 6.65 10.17 -12.52
CA ALA A 175 7.96 10.59 -12.03
C ALA A 175 7.93 11.07 -10.56
N GLU A 176 6.90 11.81 -10.15
CA GLU A 176 6.70 12.16 -8.74
C GLU A 176 6.51 10.93 -7.87
N SER A 177 5.75 9.91 -8.31
CA SER A 177 5.52 8.70 -7.52
C SER A 177 6.85 7.95 -7.27
N VAL A 178 7.69 7.86 -8.31
CA VAL A 178 9.07 7.33 -8.22
C VAL A 178 9.93 8.19 -7.28
N ALA A 179 9.86 9.51 -7.38
CA ALA A 179 10.61 10.42 -6.50
C ALA A 179 10.18 10.36 -5.03
N GLN A 180 8.87 10.23 -4.74
CA GLN A 180 8.34 10.01 -3.39
C GLN A 180 8.79 8.67 -2.83
N LEU A 181 8.91 7.62 -3.65
CA LEU A 181 9.49 6.35 -3.21
C LEU A 181 10.97 6.53 -2.89
N ARG A 182 11.78 7.04 -3.83
CA ARG A 182 13.23 7.25 -3.65
C ARG A 182 13.53 8.03 -2.36
N ARG A 183 12.88 9.18 -2.15
CA ARG A 183 13.03 9.98 -0.91
C ARG A 183 12.77 9.18 0.36
N ARG A 184 11.78 8.28 0.37
CA ARG A 184 11.45 7.43 1.53
C ARG A 184 12.43 6.27 1.70
N GLN A 185 12.95 5.71 0.60
CA GLN A 185 14.02 4.69 0.66
C GLN A 185 15.29 5.30 1.25
N ASP A 186 15.72 6.45 0.75
CA ASP A 186 16.92 7.17 1.20
C ASP A 186 16.81 7.57 2.68
N ALA A 187 15.66 8.12 3.09
CA ALA A 187 15.44 8.58 4.47
C ALA A 187 15.37 7.47 5.52
N HIS A 188 15.04 6.23 5.12
CA HIS A 188 14.85 5.12 6.05
C HIS A 188 15.82 3.94 5.85
N GLY A 189 16.64 3.97 4.80
CA GLY A 189 17.57 2.90 4.44
C GLY A 189 16.86 1.62 4.00
N THR A 190 15.72 1.71 3.31
CA THR A 190 14.98 0.51 2.87
C THR A 190 15.62 -0.16 1.65
N VAL A 191 15.21 -1.40 1.39
CA VAL A 191 15.37 -2.04 0.07
C VAL A 191 14.94 -1.08 -1.05
N VAL A 192 15.77 -1.00 -2.10
CA VAL A 192 15.57 -0.15 -3.28
C VAL A 192 14.57 -0.81 -4.24
N MET A 193 13.59 -0.04 -4.73
CA MET A 193 12.52 -0.47 -5.63
C MET A 193 12.07 0.63 -6.62
N ASP A 194 12.71 1.81 -6.65
CA ASP A 194 12.28 2.93 -7.49
C ASP A 194 12.54 2.72 -8.99
N ASP A 195 13.49 1.85 -9.34
CA ASP A 195 13.68 1.32 -10.70
C ASP A 195 12.48 0.46 -11.15
N VAL A 196 11.91 -0.34 -10.25
CA VAL A 196 10.73 -1.19 -10.54
C VAL A 196 9.50 -0.32 -10.79
N LEU A 197 9.31 0.76 -10.02
CA LEU A 197 8.21 1.72 -10.28
C LEU A 197 8.45 2.57 -11.53
N ALA A 198 9.71 2.84 -11.89
CA ALA A 198 10.05 3.56 -13.12
C ALA A 198 9.71 2.76 -14.40
N ALA A 199 9.59 1.43 -14.30
CA ALA A 199 9.10 0.56 -15.37
C ALA A 199 7.56 0.56 -15.56
N ALA A 200 6.83 1.41 -14.82
CA ALA A 200 5.38 1.60 -14.89
C ALA A 200 4.52 0.32 -14.78
N PRO A 201 4.68 -0.48 -13.71
CA PRO A 201 3.95 -1.73 -13.52
C PRO A 201 2.44 -1.52 -13.33
N HIS A 202 1.61 -2.42 -13.88
CA HIS A 202 0.16 -2.38 -13.70
C HIS A 202 -0.28 -3.11 -12.43
N TRP A 203 -0.35 -2.34 -11.34
CA TRP A 203 -0.88 -2.79 -10.04
C TRP A 203 -2.42 -2.74 -9.97
N PRO A 204 -3.10 -3.63 -9.22
CA PRO A 204 -4.53 -3.52 -8.95
C PRO A 204 -5.00 -2.18 -8.36
N THR A 205 -4.21 -1.58 -7.46
CA THR A 205 -4.48 -0.22 -6.92
C THR A 205 -3.17 0.50 -6.62
N ILE A 206 -3.26 1.80 -6.33
CA ILE A 206 -2.09 2.66 -6.06
C ILE A 206 -1.16 2.17 -4.93
N ASN A 207 -1.62 1.35 -4.00
CA ASN A 207 -0.83 0.81 -2.87
C ASN A 207 -0.94 -0.72 -2.74
N HIS A 208 -1.52 -1.40 -3.72
CA HIS A 208 -1.57 -2.87 -3.80
C HIS A 208 -0.71 -3.33 -4.98
N PRO A 209 0.62 -3.50 -4.81
CA PRO A 209 1.47 -3.99 -5.88
C PRO A 209 1.04 -5.36 -6.41
N ASP A 210 1.27 -5.59 -7.69
CA ASP A 210 1.12 -6.91 -8.30
C ASP A 210 2.09 -7.94 -7.70
N THR A 211 1.77 -9.22 -7.85
CA THR A 211 2.62 -10.30 -7.30
C THR A 211 4.05 -10.26 -7.86
N VAL A 212 4.27 -9.81 -9.10
CA VAL A 212 5.61 -9.73 -9.71
C VAL A 212 6.48 -8.68 -9.00
N THR A 213 5.94 -7.49 -8.76
CA THR A 213 6.60 -6.42 -7.98
C THR A 213 6.91 -6.88 -6.56
N LEU A 214 5.96 -7.58 -5.92
CA LEU A 214 6.16 -8.13 -4.57
C LEU A 214 7.24 -9.21 -4.54
N MET A 215 7.36 -10.05 -5.59
CA MET A 215 8.44 -11.01 -5.73
C MET A 215 9.79 -10.33 -5.86
N THR A 216 9.93 -9.29 -6.70
CA THR A 216 11.17 -8.51 -6.79
C THR A 216 11.55 -7.87 -5.45
N LEU A 217 10.57 -7.37 -4.68
CA LEU A 217 10.83 -6.88 -3.32
C LEU A 217 11.27 -8.01 -2.38
N ALA A 218 10.63 -9.19 -2.43
CA ALA A 218 11.00 -10.34 -1.61
C ALA A 218 12.40 -10.88 -1.95
N GLU A 219 12.77 -10.98 -3.22
CA GLU A 219 14.12 -11.33 -3.67
C GLU A 219 15.17 -10.38 -3.12
N ARG A 220 14.97 -9.05 -3.28
CA ARG A 220 15.89 -8.04 -2.74
C ARG A 220 15.93 -8.01 -1.21
N THR A 221 14.83 -8.36 -0.55
CA THR A 221 14.75 -8.49 0.92
C THR A 221 15.55 -9.71 1.41
N LEU A 222 15.42 -10.86 0.75
CA LEU A 222 16.19 -12.07 1.07
C LEU A 222 17.69 -11.86 0.80
N GLN A 223 18.04 -11.23 -0.33
CA GLN A 223 19.41 -10.87 -0.65
C GLN A 223 20.05 -10.00 0.45
N ARG A 224 19.36 -8.95 0.90
CA ARG A 224 19.85 -8.13 2.03
C ARG A 224 19.94 -8.93 3.32
N ALA A 225 18.92 -9.72 3.66
CA ALA A 225 18.93 -10.53 4.88
C ALA A 225 20.14 -11.49 4.90
N ALA A 226 20.45 -12.08 3.76
CA ALA A 226 21.56 -13.01 3.57
C ALA A 226 22.95 -12.33 3.64
N GLU A 227 23.06 -11.11 3.11
CA GLU A 227 24.23 -10.24 3.27
C GLU A 227 24.49 -9.91 4.75
N ASP A 228 23.44 -9.51 5.46
CA ASP A 228 23.52 -9.11 6.87
C ASP A 228 23.81 -10.30 7.82
N THR A 229 23.33 -11.52 7.50
CA THR A 229 23.67 -12.76 8.24
C THR A 229 24.97 -13.44 7.77
N GLY A 230 25.59 -12.98 6.69
CA GLY A 230 26.78 -13.62 6.10
C GLY A 230 26.51 -15.03 5.55
N THR A 231 25.28 -15.35 5.15
CA THR A 231 24.88 -16.65 4.61
C THR A 231 24.76 -16.63 3.09
N GLU A 232 25.29 -17.65 2.40
CA GLU A 232 25.05 -17.84 0.96
C GLU A 232 23.61 -18.33 0.69
N ALA A 233 22.64 -17.41 0.68
CA ALA A 233 21.24 -17.73 0.44
C ALA A 233 20.84 -17.44 -1.02
N VAL A 234 21.14 -18.36 -1.95
CA VAL A 234 20.52 -18.38 -3.28
C VAL A 234 19.11 -18.96 -3.13
N VAL A 235 18.18 -18.14 -2.63
CA VAL A 235 16.81 -18.58 -2.33
C VAL A 235 15.81 -17.63 -2.97
N THR A 236 15.19 -18.09 -4.06
CA THR A 236 14.19 -17.32 -4.81
C THR A 236 12.78 -17.58 -4.25
N PRO A 237 11.96 -16.54 -3.99
CA PRO A 237 10.54 -16.71 -3.67
C PRO A 237 9.81 -17.50 -4.75
N VAL A 238 8.92 -18.41 -4.35
CA VAL A 238 8.08 -19.15 -5.29
C VAL A 238 6.80 -18.35 -5.58
N HIS A 239 6.51 -18.15 -6.87
CA HIS A 239 5.29 -17.47 -7.31
C HIS A 239 4.02 -18.22 -6.83
N PRO A 240 3.10 -17.57 -6.09
CA PRO A 240 1.97 -18.23 -5.42
C PRO A 240 0.82 -18.65 -6.36
N GLY A 241 0.97 -18.46 -7.68
CA GLY A 241 -0.03 -18.82 -8.69
C GLY A 241 -1.27 -17.92 -8.74
N ARG A 242 -1.24 -16.78 -8.04
CA ARG A 242 -2.35 -15.82 -7.94
C ARG A 242 -1.85 -14.42 -7.57
N GLU A 243 -2.70 -13.42 -7.78
CA GLU A 243 -2.50 -12.11 -7.17
C GLU A 243 -2.61 -12.18 -5.64
N LEU A 244 -1.63 -11.60 -4.95
CA LEU A 244 -1.62 -11.53 -3.49
C LEU A 244 -2.52 -10.39 -2.97
N LEU A 245 -2.51 -9.23 -3.64
CA LEU A 245 -3.27 -8.03 -3.25
C LEU A 245 -4.41 -7.64 -4.23
N GLY A 246 -4.68 -8.46 -5.24
CA GLY A 246 -5.78 -8.26 -6.21
C GLY A 246 -7.18 -8.57 -5.65
N GLY A 247 -7.53 -8.03 -4.47
CA GLY A 247 -8.90 -8.14 -3.92
C GLY A 247 -9.88 -7.15 -4.57
N LEU A 248 -9.36 -5.95 -4.84
CA LEU A 248 -10.01 -4.82 -5.48
C LEU A 248 -9.08 -4.31 -6.58
N GLU A 249 -9.64 -3.96 -7.73
CA GLU A 249 -8.94 -3.45 -8.90
C GLU A 249 -9.56 -2.12 -9.34
N ALA A 250 -8.71 -1.13 -9.52
CA ALA A 250 -9.04 0.22 -9.94
C ALA A 250 -9.11 0.35 -11.46
N PRO A 251 -9.96 1.24 -12.01
CA PRO A 251 -9.88 1.62 -13.41
C PRO A 251 -8.52 2.26 -13.74
N VAL A 252 -7.99 1.91 -14.90
CA VAL A 252 -6.73 2.38 -15.48
C VAL A 252 -7.02 3.41 -16.57
N ARG A 253 -6.26 4.50 -16.63
CA ARG A 253 -6.32 5.44 -17.76
C ARG A 253 -5.56 4.86 -18.96
N MET A 254 -6.25 4.59 -20.07
CA MET A 254 -5.61 4.00 -21.25
C MET A 254 -4.58 4.95 -21.86
N GLU A 255 -4.78 6.27 -21.78
CA GLU A 255 -3.78 7.26 -22.21
C GLU A 255 -2.55 7.24 -21.31
N ALA A 256 -2.72 7.00 -20.00
CA ALA A 256 -1.59 6.87 -19.08
C ALA A 256 -0.77 5.60 -19.39
N ALA A 257 -1.44 4.48 -19.66
CA ALA A 257 -0.78 3.25 -20.10
C ALA A 257 -0.01 3.45 -21.41
N ALA A 258 -0.61 4.13 -22.39
CA ALA A 258 0.02 4.41 -23.67
C ALA A 258 1.23 5.36 -23.56
N VAL A 259 1.13 6.44 -22.78
CA VAL A 259 2.21 7.42 -22.58
C VAL A 259 3.38 6.83 -21.78
N LEU A 260 3.10 5.95 -20.81
CA LEU A 260 4.11 5.29 -19.98
C LEU A 260 4.64 3.97 -20.59
N ALA A 261 4.12 3.55 -21.75
CA ALA A 261 4.39 2.25 -22.38
C ALA A 261 4.18 1.05 -21.44
N ALA A 262 3.17 1.13 -20.56
CA ALA A 262 2.90 0.13 -19.54
C ALA A 262 2.17 -1.10 -20.12
N GLU A 263 2.63 -2.30 -19.76
CA GLU A 263 1.93 -3.55 -20.08
C GLU A 263 0.72 -3.76 -19.15
N LEU A 264 -0.48 -3.82 -19.73
CA LEU A 264 -1.70 -4.01 -18.95
C LEU A 264 -2.02 -5.50 -18.74
N ARG A 265 -2.13 -5.90 -17.46
CA ARG A 265 -2.76 -7.16 -17.03
C ARG A 265 -4.12 -7.39 -17.74
N GLN A 266 -4.39 -8.65 -18.05
CA GLN A 266 -5.65 -9.08 -18.67
C GLN A 266 -6.85 -8.72 -17.79
N GLY A 267 -7.88 -8.11 -18.38
CA GLY A 267 -9.11 -7.72 -17.67
C GLY A 267 -9.12 -6.28 -17.13
N ALA A 268 -8.08 -5.50 -17.40
CA ALA A 268 -8.05 -4.06 -17.12
C ALA A 268 -9.28 -3.33 -17.69
N ARG A 269 -9.83 -2.39 -16.91
CA ARG A 269 -10.96 -1.53 -17.29
C ARG A 269 -10.59 -0.06 -17.16
N GLU A 270 -11.33 0.81 -17.83
CA GLU A 270 -11.10 2.26 -17.86
C GLU A 270 -12.17 3.07 -17.10
N ASP A 271 -13.33 2.47 -16.87
CA ASP A 271 -14.59 3.11 -16.46
C ASP A 271 -15.17 2.58 -15.15
N ALA A 272 -14.69 1.42 -14.66
CA ALA A 272 -15.26 0.74 -13.50
C ALA A 272 -14.21 0.04 -12.63
N TRP A 273 -14.47 0.08 -11.33
CA TRP A 273 -13.82 -0.72 -10.30
C TRP A 273 -14.31 -2.17 -10.34
N GLN A 274 -13.45 -3.11 -9.97
CA GLN A 274 -13.78 -4.54 -9.88
C GLN A 274 -13.36 -5.09 -8.53
N SER A 275 -14.23 -5.83 -7.84
CA SER A 275 -13.89 -6.58 -6.63
C SER A 275 -14.24 -8.04 -6.80
N ARG A 276 -13.51 -8.93 -6.12
CA ARG A 276 -13.89 -10.35 -6.01
C ARG A 276 -15.14 -10.58 -5.17
N ASP A 277 -15.54 -9.58 -4.39
CA ASP A 277 -16.70 -9.63 -3.48
C ASP A 277 -17.95 -8.94 -4.07
N TRP A 278 -17.94 -8.54 -5.35
CA TRP A 278 -19.06 -7.88 -6.03
C TRP A 278 -19.61 -8.71 -7.19
N ASP A 279 -20.94 -8.73 -7.36
CA ASP A 279 -21.61 -9.40 -8.48
C ASP A 279 -21.41 -8.69 -9.83
N ALA A 280 -21.07 -7.39 -9.80
CA ALA A 280 -20.85 -6.56 -10.99
C ALA A 280 -19.77 -5.49 -10.73
N PRO A 281 -19.08 -4.99 -11.77
CA PRO A 281 -18.23 -3.80 -11.66
C PRO A 281 -19.03 -2.57 -11.22
N VAL A 282 -18.38 -1.65 -10.50
CA VAL A 282 -18.99 -0.40 -10.01
C VAL A 282 -18.32 0.77 -10.73
N SER A 283 -19.11 1.63 -11.37
CA SER A 283 -18.58 2.72 -12.20
C SER A 283 -18.03 3.89 -11.38
N GLU A 284 -17.14 4.68 -11.97
CA GLU A 284 -16.51 5.80 -11.27
C GLU A 284 -17.49 6.91 -10.84
N ASP A 285 -18.57 7.13 -11.59
CA ASP A 285 -19.62 8.09 -11.24
C ASP A 285 -20.46 7.63 -10.04
N GLN A 286 -20.71 6.32 -9.90
CA GLN A 286 -21.34 5.74 -8.71
C GLN A 286 -20.47 5.95 -7.46
N VAL A 287 -19.15 5.70 -7.58
CA VAL A 287 -18.18 5.99 -6.51
C VAL A 287 -18.16 7.49 -6.19
N ALA A 288 -18.12 8.35 -7.21
CA ALA A 288 -18.03 9.79 -7.03
C ALA A 288 -19.28 10.39 -6.36
N ALA A 289 -20.49 9.94 -6.71
CA ALA A 289 -21.72 10.42 -6.08
C ALA A 289 -21.74 10.18 -4.56
N GLU A 290 -21.41 8.96 -4.12
CA GLU A 290 -21.28 8.61 -2.70
C GLU A 290 -20.15 9.38 -2.00
N GLN A 291 -19.00 9.53 -2.68
CA GLN A 291 -17.83 10.18 -2.11
C GLN A 291 -17.92 11.72 -2.06
N ILE A 292 -18.70 12.40 -2.92
CA ILE A 292 -18.95 13.85 -2.80
C ILE A 292 -19.59 14.17 -1.44
N VAL A 293 -20.55 13.34 -0.99
CA VAL A 293 -21.18 13.49 0.32
C VAL A 293 -20.18 13.24 1.45
N PHE A 294 -19.35 12.21 1.33
CA PHE A 294 -18.28 11.93 2.30
C PHE A 294 -17.25 13.06 2.41
N CYS A 295 -16.94 13.74 1.30
CA CYS A 295 -16.00 14.87 1.30
C CYS A 295 -16.48 16.07 2.13
N GLN A 296 -17.80 16.22 2.37
CA GLN A 296 -18.36 17.32 3.18
C GLN A 296 -18.12 17.17 4.69
N ARG A 297 -17.39 16.14 5.13
CA ARG A 297 -17.03 15.94 6.54
C ARG A 297 -16.08 17.05 7.04
N PRO A 298 -16.22 17.52 8.31
CA PRO A 298 -15.50 18.71 8.78
C PRO A 298 -13.97 18.61 8.62
N GLY A 299 -13.39 19.56 7.88
CA GLY A 299 -11.96 19.64 7.62
C GLY A 299 -11.41 18.60 6.61
N PHE A 300 -12.25 17.71 6.07
CA PHE A 300 -11.79 16.69 5.11
C PHE A 300 -11.25 17.33 3.82
N LEU A 301 -11.98 18.28 3.22
CA LEU A 301 -11.55 18.97 2.00
C LEU A 301 -10.23 19.72 2.18
N ASP A 302 -10.06 20.48 3.27
CA ASP A 302 -8.81 21.20 3.55
C ASP A 302 -7.62 20.25 3.69
N ALA A 303 -7.82 19.13 4.39
CA ALA A 303 -6.83 18.07 4.53
C ALA A 303 -6.52 17.41 3.18
N ALA A 304 -7.53 17.11 2.36
CA ALA A 304 -7.39 16.50 1.04
C ALA A 304 -6.61 17.40 0.08
N LEU A 305 -7.05 18.65 -0.09
CA LEU A 305 -6.43 19.64 -0.98
C LEU A 305 -4.99 19.95 -0.55
N THR A 306 -4.73 20.06 0.76
CA THR A 306 -3.36 20.24 1.27
C THR A 306 -2.49 19.01 1.03
N ARG A 307 -3.01 17.81 1.32
CA ARG A 307 -2.29 16.54 1.19
C ARG A 307 -1.96 16.17 -0.26
N CYS A 308 -2.76 16.65 -1.21
CA CYS A 308 -2.68 16.31 -2.62
C CYS A 308 -2.29 17.48 -3.53
N ARG A 309 -1.94 18.66 -2.99
CA ARG A 309 -1.57 19.89 -3.73
C ARG A 309 -0.67 19.65 -4.95
N GLU A 310 0.51 19.05 -4.74
CA GLU A 310 1.48 18.75 -5.81
C GLU A 310 0.86 17.85 -6.91
N ARG A 311 -0.10 16.97 -6.57
CA ARG A 311 -0.84 16.13 -7.54
C ARG A 311 -1.87 16.91 -8.31
N ILE A 312 -2.60 17.78 -7.64
CA ILE A 312 -3.63 18.63 -8.24
C ILE A 312 -2.97 19.56 -9.26
N GLU A 313 -1.86 20.21 -8.90
CA GLU A 313 -1.05 21.09 -9.76
C GLU A 313 -0.44 20.33 -10.96
N ILE A 314 0.17 19.16 -10.74
CA ILE A 314 0.75 18.33 -11.83
C ILE A 314 -0.30 17.90 -12.86
N LEU A 315 -1.54 17.67 -12.42
CA LEU A 315 -2.64 17.24 -13.29
C LEU A 315 -3.44 18.42 -13.87
N GLY A 316 -3.08 19.67 -13.55
CA GLY A 316 -3.80 20.88 -14.00
C GLY A 316 -5.24 20.98 -13.46
N LEU A 317 -5.51 20.31 -12.34
CA LEU A 317 -6.84 20.25 -11.72
C LEU A 317 -7.10 21.45 -10.78
N ASP A 318 -6.07 22.19 -10.41
CA ASP A 318 -6.16 23.45 -9.65
C ASP A 318 -6.97 24.51 -10.40
N ALA A 319 -6.94 24.51 -11.74
CA ALA A 319 -7.76 25.36 -12.60
C ALA A 319 -9.28 25.12 -12.50
N LEU A 320 -9.72 24.09 -11.75
CA LEU A 320 -11.12 23.75 -11.50
C LEU A 320 -11.59 24.12 -10.07
N LEU A 321 -10.68 24.62 -9.22
CA LEU A 321 -11.02 25.12 -7.89
C LEU A 321 -11.63 26.54 -7.96
N PRO A 322 -12.49 26.92 -6.99
CA PRO A 322 -13.18 28.22 -6.96
C PRO A 322 -12.27 29.41 -6.60
#